data_AF-A0A3A1R9M1-F1
#
_entry.id   AF-A0A3A1R9M1-F1
#
_cell.length_a   1.000
_cell.length_b   1.000
_cell.length_c   1.000
_cell.angle_alpha   90.00
_cell.angle_beta   90.00
_cell.angle_gamma   90.00
#
_symmetry.space_group_name_H-M   'P 1'
#
loop_
_entity.id
_entity.type
_entity.pdbx_description
1 polymer ?
#
loop_
_entity_poly.entity_id
_entity_poly.type
_entity_poly.pdbx_seq_one_letter_code
_entity_poly.pdbx_strand_id
1 'polypeptide(L)' 'MFIVSLLAGIALLIFAFAGLKGKDTENVQNKIVKIGFVLLGIFLIYVGIIDIISIFTDPSGYFEQRR' A
#
# COMPACT_ATOMS: atom_id res chain seq x y z
N MET A 1 6.39 8.92 8.27
CA MET A 1 6.24 7.56 7.71
C MET A 1 5.13 7.46 6.68
N PHE A 2 4.01 8.20 6.77
CA PHE A 2 2.89 8.17 5.81
C PHE A 2 3.30 8.16 4.32
N ILE A 3 4.27 8.98 3.93
CA ILE A 3 4.71 9.11 2.53
C ILE A 3 5.33 7.80 2.00
N VAL A 4 6.07 7.08 2.84
CA VAL A 4 6.72 5.82 2.48
C VAL A 4 5.68 4.74 2.28
N SER A 5 4.71 4.64 3.19
CA SER A 5 3.57 3.69 3.07
C SER A 5 2.71 3.97 1.83
N LEU A 6 2.43 5.24 1.51
CA LEU A 6 1.67 5.59 0.31
C LEU A 6 2.43 5.25 -0.98
N LEU A 7 3.70 5.66 -1.08
CA LEU A 7 4.51 5.40 -2.26
C LEU A 7 4.74 3.90 -2.46
N ALA A 8 5.03 3.16 -1.38
CA ALA A 8 5.15 1.70 -1.43
C ALA A 8 3.84 1.03 -1.86
N GLY A 9 2.71 1.45 -1.29
CA GLY A 9 1.40 0.91 -1.66
C GLY A 9 1.06 1.15 -3.14
N ILE A 10 1.26 2.37 -3.64
CA ILE A 10 1.07 2.71 -5.06
C ILE A 10 2.00 1.89 -5.95
N ALA A 11 3.28 1.77 -5.58
CA ALA A 11 4.24 0.98 -6.35
C ALA A 11 3.85 -0.51 -6.44
N LEU A 12 3.36 -1.10 -5.34
CA LEU A 12 2.86 -2.48 -5.34
C LEU A 12 1.64 -2.66 -6.24
N LEU A 13 0.73 -1.69 -6.28
CA LEU A 13 -0.41 -1.73 -7.20
C LEU A 13 0.05 -1.65 -8.66
N ILE A 14 0.95 -0.71 -8.98
CA ILE A 14 1.53 -0.61 -10.32
C ILE A 14 2.21 -1.93 -10.72
N PHE A 15 2.98 -2.53 -9.81
CA PHE A 15 3.62 -3.82 -10.05
C PHE A 15 2.60 -4.94 -10.29
N ALA A 16 1.54 -5.01 -9.48
CA ALA A 16 0.50 -6.01 -9.63
C ALA A 16 -0.24 -5.91 -10.98
N PHE A 17 -0.51 -4.70 -11.47
CA PHE A 17 -1.27 -4.49 -12.71
C PHE A 17 -0.41 -4.45 -13.97
N ALA A 18 0.75 -3.78 -13.92
CA ALA A 18 1.63 -3.60 -15.07
C ALA A 18 2.78 -4.61 -15.10
N GLY A 19 3.40 -4.91 -13.96
CA GLY A 19 4.55 -5.81 -13.86
C GLY A 19 4.20 -7.29 -14.02
N LEU A 20 2.98 -7.69 -13.62
CA LEU A 20 2.48 -9.07 -13.79
C LEU A 20 1.61 -9.25 -15.04
N LYS A 21 1.37 -8.19 -15.82
CA LYS A 21 0.53 -8.24 -17.02
C LYS A 21 1.00 -9.34 -17.98
N GLY A 22 0.12 -10.32 -18.25
CA GLY A 22 0.40 -11.44 -19.15
C GLY A 22 1.00 -12.70 -18.49
N LYS A 23 1.37 -12.65 -17.20
CA LYS A 23 1.79 -13.85 -16.44
C LYS A 23 0.60 -14.58 -15.78
N ASP A 24 -0.57 -13.93 -15.76
CA ASP A 24 -1.76 -14.36 -15.01
C ASP A 24 -2.65 -15.34 -15.79
N THR A 25 -2.50 -15.43 -17.11
CA THR A 25 -3.48 -16.07 -17.98
C THR A 25 -3.53 -17.59 -17.84
N GLU A 26 -2.42 -18.22 -17.45
CA GLU A 26 -2.30 -19.68 -17.45
C GLU A 26 -1.94 -20.30 -16.09
N ASN A 27 -1.45 -19.51 -15.12
CA ASN A 27 -0.97 -20.05 -13.84
C ASN A 27 -1.75 -19.47 -12.64
N VAL A 28 -2.47 -20.34 -11.92
CA VAL A 28 -3.22 -20.00 -10.70
C VAL A 28 -2.32 -19.40 -9.61
N GLN A 29 -1.07 -19.87 -9.49
CA GLN A 29 -0.09 -19.33 -8.55
C GLN A 29 0.18 -17.84 -8.84
N ASN A 30 0.32 -17.47 -10.10
CA ASN A 30 0.55 -16.07 -10.49
C ASN A 30 -0.67 -15.19 -10.19
N LYS A 31 -1.89 -15.72 -10.34
CA LYS A 31 -3.12 -15.02 -9.94
C LYS A 31 -3.15 -14.77 -8.43
N ILE A 32 -2.80 -15.77 -7.61
CA ILE A 32 -2.76 -15.63 -6.15
C ILE A 32 -1.70 -14.59 -5.74
N VAL A 33 -0.51 -14.64 -6.34
CA VAL A 33 0.55 -13.67 -6.09
C VAL A 33 0.09 -12.25 -6.44
N LYS A 34 -0.56 -12.06 -7.60
CA LYS A 34 -1.13 -10.77 -8.00
C LYS A 34 -2.15 -10.25 -6.98
N ILE A 35 -3.07 -11.10 -6.53
CA ILE A 35 -4.05 -10.73 -5.49
C ILE A 35 -3.33 -10.34 -4.19
N GLY A 36 -2.29 -11.08 -3.79
CA GLY A 36 -1.48 -10.75 -2.61
C GLY A 36 -0.84 -9.35 -2.71
N PHE A 37 -0.25 -9.02 -3.87
CA PHE A 37 0.30 -7.69 -4.11
C PHE A 37 -0.76 -6.59 -4.11
N VAL A 38 -1.94 -6.84 -4.67
CA VAL A 38 -3.05 -5.88 -4.64
C VAL A 38 -3.51 -5.62 -3.20
N LEU A 39 -3.74 -6.67 -2.42
CA LEU A 39 -4.19 -6.55 -1.03
C LEU A 39 -3.16 -5.82 -0.17
N LEU A 40 -1.87 -6.17 -0.30
CA LEU A 40 -0.80 -5.52 0.43
C LEU A 40 -0.66 -4.04 0.01
N GLY A 41 -0.77 -3.75 -1.30
CA GLY A 41 -0.74 -2.38 -1.81
C GLY A 41 -1.86 -1.51 -1.25
N ILE A 42 -3.10 -2.01 -1.26
CA ILE A 42 -4.27 -1.32 -0.67
C ILE A 42 -4.06 -1.11 0.84
N PHE A 43 -3.58 -2.12 1.56
CA PHE A 43 -3.32 -2.02 3.00
C PHE A 43 -2.31 -0.92 3.33
N LEU A 44 -1.20 -0.83 2.59
CA LEU A 44 -0.20 0.22 2.80
C LEU A 44 -0.74 1.61 2.48
N ILE A 45 -1.57 1.74 1.45
CA ILE A 45 -2.25 3.01 1.15
C ILE A 45 -3.18 3.39 2.31
N TYR A 46 -3.99 2.45 2.81
CA TYR A 46 -4.87 2.68 3.94
C TYR A 46 -4.11 3.17 5.17
N VAL A 47 -3.02 2.49 5.55
CA VAL A 47 -2.15 2.91 6.68
C VAL A 47 -1.61 4.32 6.44
N GLY A 48 -1.15 4.61 5.23
CA GLY A 48 -0.67 5.95 4.87
C GLY A 48 -1.74 7.03 4.97
N ILE A 49 -2.98 6.73 4.57
CA ILE A 49 -4.12 7.64 4.70
C ILE A 49 -4.47 7.88 6.16
N ILE A 50 -4.55 6.83 6.98
CA ILE A 50 -4.81 6.97 8.42
C ILE A 50 -3.73 7.83 9.06
N ASP A 51 -2.46 7.61 8.72
CA ASP A 51 -1.35 8.41 9.23
C ASP A 51 -1.44 9.89 8.84
N ILE A 52 -1.94 10.19 7.63
CA ILE A 52 -2.25 11.56 7.21
C ILE A 52 -3.40 12.14 8.04
N ILE A 53 -4.50 11.40 8.18
CA ILE A 53 -5.68 11.86 8.94
C ILE A 53 -5.27 12.18 10.38
N SER A 54 -4.47 11.32 11.01
CA SER A 54 -3.98 11.54 12.37
C SER A 54 -3.19 12.85 12.52
N ILE A 55 -2.36 13.22 11.54
CA ILE A 55 -1.67 14.53 11.54
C ILE A 55 -2.68 15.68 11.56
N PHE A 56 -3.75 15.57 10.77
CA PHE A 56 -4.74 16.64 10.62
C PHE A 56 -5.73 16.70 11.78
N THR A 57 -6.05 15.58 12.42
CA THR A 57 -7.03 15.52 13.52
C THR A 57 -6.41 15.73 14.90
N ASP A 58 -5.20 15.25 15.14
CA ASP A 58 -4.45 15.46 16.40
C ASP A 58 -2.95 15.63 16.12
N PRO A 59 -2.51 16.82 15.69
CA PRO A 59 -1.11 17.07 15.38
C PRO A 59 -0.22 16.93 16.61
N SER A 60 -0.70 17.36 17.79
CA SER A 60 0.04 17.26 19.06
C SER A 60 0.39 15.83 19.42
N GLY A 61 -0.62 14.95 19.46
CA GLY A 61 -0.42 13.53 19.76
C GLY A 61 0.42 12.83 18.69
N TYR A 62 0.28 13.24 17.42
CA TYR A 62 1.06 12.68 16.32
C TYR A 62 2.57 12.87 16.48
N PHE A 63 3.02 14.06 16.88
CA PHE A 63 4.44 14.35 17.07
C PHE A 63 5.00 13.73 18.35
N GLU A 64 4.23 13.65 19.42
CA GLU A 64 4.64 12.98 20.67
C GLU A 64 4.80 11.47 20.49
N GLN A 65 3.92 10.83 19.73
CA GLN A 65 3.94 9.39 19.48
C GLN A 65 5.11 8.95 18.57
N ARG A 66 5.83 9.90 17.98
CA ARG A 66 6.94 9.68 17.03
C ARG A 66 8.29 10.22 17.49
N ARG A 67 8.36 10.72 18.72
CA ARG A 67 9.59 11.15 19.39
C ARG A 67 10.23 9.97 20.12
#